data_AF-A0A8J5ID22-F1
#
_entry.id   AF-A0A8J5ID22-F1
#
_cell.length_a   1.000
_cell.length_b   1.000
_cell.length_c   1.000
_cell.angle_alpha   90.00
_cell.angle_beta   90.00
_cell.angle_gamma   90.00
#
_symmetry.space_group_name_H-M   'P 1'
#
loop_
_entity.id
_entity.type
_entity.pdbx_description
1 polymer ?
#
loop_
_entity_poly.entity_id
_entity_poly.type
_entity_poly.pdbx_seq_one_letter_code
_entity_poly.pdbx_strand_id
1 'polypeptide(L)'
;MNWTHGTNNLGYHLGARSESWHNGNIVEFFKCKNPSWKAIQTFVIDIDFVEWCVLAKAFPDAKILLCQFYALTYWRKVCKRD
;
A
#
# COMPACT_ATOMS: atom_id res chain seq x y z
N MET A 1 -16.87 13.02 1.48
CA MET A 1 -15.48 12.55 1.23
C MET A 1 -15.54 11.05 0.98
N ASN A 2 -15.60 10.66 -0.29
CA ASN A 2 -15.64 9.27 -0.73
C ASN A 2 -14.35 9.01 -1.50
N TRP A 3 -13.31 8.48 -0.84
CA TRP A 3 -12.07 8.14 -1.52
C TRP A 3 -11.48 6.78 -1.12
N THR A 4 -12.23 5.94 -0.40
CA THR A 4 -11.68 4.68 0.15
C THR A 4 -12.46 3.42 -0.20
N HIS A 5 -13.55 3.51 -0.98
CA HIS A 5 -14.20 2.30 -1.52
C HIS A 5 -13.53 1.88 -2.84
N GLY A 6 -12.45 1.09 -2.74
CA GLY A 6 -12.00 0.25 -3.86
C GLY A 6 -10.59 0.45 -4.41
N THR A 7 -9.68 1.16 -3.73
CA THR A 7 -8.31 1.41 -4.23
C THR A 7 -7.20 0.70 -3.47
N ASN A 8 -7.50 -0.37 -2.72
CA ASN A 8 -6.49 -1.34 -2.23
C ASN A 8 -5.74 -2.07 -3.37
N ASN A 9 -5.92 -1.61 -4.61
CA ASN A 9 -5.43 -2.21 -5.82
C ASN A 9 -5.07 -1.11 -6.83
N LEU A 10 -4.38 -0.05 -6.38
CA LEU A 10 -3.72 0.87 -7.30
C LEU A 10 -2.81 0.08 -8.28
N GLY A 11 -2.22 -1.03 -7.81
CA GLY A 11 -1.51 -2.00 -8.66
C GLY A 11 -2.39 -2.79 -9.65
N TYR A 12 -3.62 -3.16 -9.29
CA TYR A 12 -4.48 -4.03 -10.12
C TYR A 12 -5.20 -3.28 -11.25
N HIS A 13 -5.67 -2.04 -11.01
CA HIS A 13 -6.28 -1.23 -12.07
C HIS A 13 -5.24 -0.59 -13.01
N LEU A 14 -4.00 -0.37 -12.54
CA LEU A 14 -2.89 0.06 -13.41
C LEU A 14 -2.24 -1.12 -14.15
N GLY A 15 -2.25 -2.33 -13.57
CA GLY A 15 -1.72 -3.55 -14.19
C GLY A 15 -2.52 -4.06 -15.40
N ALA A 16 -3.81 -3.72 -15.50
CA ALA A 16 -4.66 -4.14 -16.62
C ALA A 16 -4.49 -3.30 -17.90
N ARG A 17 -3.77 -2.17 -17.85
CA ARG A 17 -3.65 -1.24 -19.00
C ARG A 17 -2.25 -1.11 -19.58
N SER A 18 -1.29 -1.91 -19.11
CA SER A 18 0.07 -1.87 -19.62
C SER A 18 0.77 -3.18 -19.30
N GLU A 19 0.73 -4.10 -20.25
CA GLU A 19 1.82 -5.06 -20.45
C GLU A 19 3.14 -4.26 -20.37
N SER A 20 4.14 -4.75 -19.63
CA SER A 20 5.51 -4.16 -19.51
C SER A 20 5.81 -3.21 -18.33
N TRP A 21 5.46 -3.53 -17.08
CA TRP A 21 6.12 -2.89 -15.92
C TRP A 21 7.07 -3.86 -15.25
N HIS A 22 8.35 -3.78 -15.63
CA HIS A 22 9.43 -4.20 -14.75
C HIS A 22 9.25 -3.50 -13.40
N ASN A 23 9.57 -4.16 -12.28
CA ASN A 23 9.42 -3.66 -10.90
C ASN A 23 10.08 -2.29 -10.58
N GLY A 24 10.66 -1.60 -11.56
CA GLY A 24 10.87 -0.15 -11.55
C GLY A 24 9.73 0.54 -12.34
N ASN A 25 8.86 1.36 -11.76
CA ASN A 25 9.08 2.03 -10.50
C ASN A 25 7.82 2.81 -10.06
N ILE A 26 6.78 2.11 -9.59
CA ILE A 26 5.60 2.75 -8.98
C ILE A 26 6.00 3.73 -7.87
N VAL A 27 7.10 3.44 -7.18
CA VAL A 27 7.74 4.32 -6.20
C VAL A 27 8.26 5.62 -6.83
N GLU A 28 9.00 5.56 -7.94
CA GLU A 28 9.47 6.81 -8.59
C GLU A 28 8.32 7.59 -9.23
N PHE A 29 7.30 6.92 -9.76
CA PHE A 29 6.09 7.61 -10.20
C PHE A 29 5.44 8.37 -9.02
N PHE A 30 5.29 7.70 -7.87
CA PHE A 30 4.78 8.31 -6.66
C PHE A 30 5.63 9.52 -6.23
N LYS A 31 6.96 9.39 -6.20
CA LYS A 31 7.87 10.49 -5.85
C LYS A 31 7.77 11.66 -6.83
N CYS A 32 7.68 11.37 -8.14
CA CYS A 32 7.51 12.36 -9.19
C CYS A 32 6.21 13.16 -9.04
N LYS A 33 5.12 12.49 -8.66
CA LYS A 33 3.81 13.12 -8.47
C LYS A 33 3.63 13.80 -7.11
N ASN A 34 4.48 13.50 -6.13
CA ASN A 34 4.37 14.02 -4.77
C ASN A 34 5.69 14.65 -4.34
N PRO A 35 5.98 15.92 -4.68
CA PRO A 35 7.25 16.57 -4.34
C PRO A 35 7.59 16.57 -2.84
N SER A 36 6.56 16.52 -1.98
CA SER A 36 6.68 16.43 -0.53
C SER A 36 6.87 14.99 0.00
N TRP A 37 7.14 14.00 -0.86
CA TRP A 37 7.28 12.59 -0.45
C TRP A 37 8.31 12.37 0.66
N LYS A 38 9.34 13.23 0.75
CA LYS A 38 10.36 13.19 1.81
C LYS A 38 9.81 13.50 3.20
N ALA A 39 8.66 14.16 3.29
CA ALA A 39 7.99 14.46 4.56
C ALA A 39 7.07 13.32 5.05
N ILE A 40 6.94 12.24 4.27
CA ILE A 40 6.13 11.09 4.66
C ILE A 40 6.79 10.39 5.84
N GLN A 41 6.04 10.27 6.93
CA GLN A 41 6.51 9.62 8.15
C GLN A 41 5.97 8.19 8.29
N THR A 42 4.88 7.84 7.60
CA THR A 42 4.21 6.55 7.80
C THR A 42 3.44 6.10 6.55
N PHE A 43 3.54 4.81 6.26
CA PHE A 43 2.69 4.08 5.31
C PHE A 43 1.80 3.08 6.06
N VAL A 44 0.57 2.91 5.58
CA VAL A 44 -0.35 1.88 6.07
C VAL A 44 -0.58 0.89 4.93
N ILE A 45 -0.19 -0.36 5.12
CA ILE A 45 -0.26 -1.41 4.09
C ILE A 45 -1.30 -2.48 4.43
N ASP A 46 -1.77 -3.20 3.43
CA ASP A 46 -2.63 -4.37 3.63
C ASP A 46 -1.86 -5.54 4.30
N ILE A 47 -2.62 -6.49 4.84
CA ILE A 47 -2.16 -7.69 5.54
C ILE A 47 -1.38 -8.67 4.65
N ASP A 48 -1.31 -8.45 3.35
CA ASP A 48 -0.61 -9.32 2.40
C ASP A 48 0.91 -9.06 2.34
N PHE A 49 1.41 -8.00 2.98
CA PHE A 49 2.82 -7.61 3.11
C PHE A 49 3.59 -7.44 1.80
N VAL A 50 2.92 -7.51 0.64
CA VAL A 50 3.56 -7.55 -0.68
C VAL A 50 4.45 -6.33 -0.91
N GLU A 51 4.02 -5.18 -0.40
CA GLU A 51 4.66 -3.89 -0.60
C GLU A 51 5.75 -3.57 0.42
N TRP A 52 5.84 -4.34 1.52
CA TRP A 52 6.70 -4.03 2.67
C TRP A 52 8.16 -3.83 2.27
N CYS A 53 8.76 -4.81 1.59
CA CYS A 53 10.18 -4.75 1.23
C CYS A 53 10.49 -3.61 0.26
N VAL A 54 9.56 -3.26 -0.62
CA VAL A 54 9.74 -2.17 -1.59
C VAL A 54 9.67 -0.82 -0.87
N LEU A 55 8.68 -0.62 0.01
CA LEU A 55 8.51 0.60 0.78
C LEU A 55 9.65 0.79 1.79
N ALA A 56 10.09 -0.28 2.47
CA ALA A 56 11.18 -0.21 3.45
C ALA A 56 12.50 0.21 2.80
N LYS A 57 12.76 -0.23 1.57
CA LYS A 57 13.93 0.19 0.79
C LYS A 57 13.80 1.60 0.24
N ALA A 58 12.60 1.99 -0.20
CA ALA A 58 12.35 3.27 -0.84
C ALA A 58 12.23 4.46 0.13
N PHE A 59 11.76 4.20 1.35
CA PHE A 59 11.46 5.20 2.37
C PHE A 59 12.00 4.72 3.73
N PRO A 60 13.33 4.65 3.92
CA PRO A 60 13.94 4.07 5.11
C PRO A 60 13.58 4.81 6.41
N ASP A 61 13.23 6.10 6.31
CA ASP A 61 12.86 6.94 7.46
C ASP A 61 11.37 6.88 7.81
N ALA A 62 10.55 6.24 6.96
CA ALA A 62 9.12 6.12 7.18
C ALA A 62 8.77 4.81 7.92
N LYS A 63 7.80 4.88 8.83
CA LYS A 63 7.23 3.70 9.50
C LYS A 63 6.28 2.97 8.56
N ILE A 64 6.27 1.65 8.56
CA ILE A 64 5.31 0.84 7.82
C ILE A 64 4.40 0.14 8.83
N LEU A 65 3.10 0.45 8.79
CA LEU A 65 2.08 -0.08 9.70
C LEU A 65 1.11 -0.97 8.94
N LEU A 66 0.59 -1.98 9.64
CA LEU A 66 -0.52 -2.78 9.13
C LEU A 66 -1.83 -2.00 9.21
N CYS A 67 -2.67 -2.18 8.20
CA CYS A 67 -4.00 -1.61 8.16
C CYS A 67 -4.86 -2.16 9.30
N GLN A 68 -5.23 -1.28 10.24
CA GLN A 68 -6.08 -1.62 11.39
C GLN A 68 -7.44 -2.14 10.95
N PHE A 69 -7.98 -1.65 9.83
CA PHE A 69 -9.26 -2.14 9.30
C PHE A 69 -9.17 -3.61 8.89
N TYR A 70 -8.11 -4.02 8.19
CA TYR A 70 -7.90 -5.41 7.81
C TYR A 70 -7.61 -6.29 9.02
N ALA A 71 -6.79 -5.81 9.96
CA ALA A 71 -6.54 -6.53 11.21
C ALA A 71 -7.85 -6.78 11.99
N LEU A 72 -8.69 -5.76 12.15
CA LEU A 72 -9.97 -5.86 12.87
C LEU A 72 -10.99 -6.74 12.14
N THR A 73 -11.10 -6.63 10.82
CA THR A 73 -12.04 -7.45 10.04
C THR A 73 -11.59 -8.91 9.99
N TYR A 74 -10.29 -9.17 9.88
CA TYR A 74 -9.72 -10.51 10.01
C TYR A 74 -10.00 -11.09 11.39
N TRP A 75 -9.68 -10.34 12.46
CA TRP A 75 -9.94 -10.76 13.83
C TRP A 75 -11.41 -11.10 14.07
N ARG A 76 -12.33 -10.25 13.59
CA ARG A 76 -13.77 -10.52 13.66
C ARG A 76 -14.18 -11.78 12.91
N LYS A 77 -13.53 -12.14 11.80
CA LYS A 77 -13.80 -13.39 11.08
C LYS A 77 -13.29 -14.60 11.87
N VAL A 78 -12.14 -14.48 12.53
CA VAL A 78 -11.56 -15.55 13.34
C VAL A 78 -12.39 -15.79 14.60
N CYS A 79 -12.73 -14.74 15.36
CA CYS A 79 -13.49 -14.87 16.62
C CYS A 79 -14.99 -15.19 16.46
N LYS A 80 -15.54 -15.13 15.24
CA LYS A 80 -16.92 -15.57 14.95
C LYS A 80 -17.04 -17.05 14.61
N ARG A 81 -15.93 -17.79 14.66
CA ARG A 81 -15.88 -19.24 14.40
C ARG A 81 -16.02 -20.09 15.66
N ASP A 82 -16.36 -19.47 16.79
CA ASP A 82 -16.69 -20.14 18.05
C ASP A 82 -18.22 -20.13 18.28
#